data_AF-A0A0C2FSP8-F1
#
_entry.id   AF-A0A0C2FSP8-F1
#
_cell.length_a   1.000
_cell.length_b   1.000
_cell.length_c   1.000
_cell.angle_alpha   90.00
_cell.angle_beta   90.00
_cell.angle_gamma   90.00
#
_symmetry.space_group_name_H-M   'P 1'
#
loop_
_entity.id
_entity.type
_entity.pdbx_description
1 polymer ?
#
loop_
_entity_poly.entity_id
_entity_poly.type
_entity_poly.pdbx_seq_one_letter_code
_entity_poly.pdbx_strand_id
1 'polypeptide(L)'
;GTNLLIKASPDLQKFRVFHIGGEQVEHSDRGFSAFDFIPGYGDRLIAAIKSKEVEGSEVESYITVFNTNGEVLMDDQKLDGNYKFEGIYFI
;
A
#
# COMPACT_ATOMS: atom_id res chain seq x y z
N GLY A 1 8.84 2.86 -7.13
CA GLY A 1 7.94 2.73 -5.97
C GLY A 1 7.93 3.99 -5.14
N THR A 2 6.87 4.20 -4.35
CA THR A 2 6.74 5.30 -3.38
C THR A 2 6.13 4.76 -2.08
N ASN A 3 6.28 5.48 -0.97
CA ASN A 3 5.68 5.18 0.32
C ASN A 3 4.75 6.29 0.83
N LEU A 4 4.26 7.17 -0.06
CA LEU A 4 3.39 8.29 0.33
C LEU A 4 1.94 7.86 0.56
N LEU A 5 1.40 8.22 1.72
CA LEU A 5 -0.04 8.25 1.99
C LEU A 5 -0.50 9.70 1.98
N ILE A 6 -1.32 10.05 0.98
CA ILE A 6 -1.85 11.41 0.81
C ILE A 6 -3.32 11.43 1.21
N LYS A 7 -3.65 12.19 2.26
CA LYS A 7 -5.03 12.46 2.66
C LYS A 7 -5.41 13.86 2.21
N ALA A 8 -6.57 13.99 1.58
CA ALA A 8 -7.11 15.26 1.16
C ALA A 8 -8.45 15.54 1.84
N SER A 9 -8.76 16.82 2.10
CA SER A 9 -10.13 17.23 2.38
C SER A 9 -11.02 17.00 1.14
N PRO A 10 -12.35 16.82 1.31
CA PRO A 10 -13.25 16.55 0.19
C PRO A 10 -13.24 17.61 -0.93
N ASP A 11 -12.90 18.86 -0.60
CA ASP A 11 -12.76 19.98 -1.52
C ASP A 11 -11.37 20.08 -2.18
N LEU A 12 -10.47 19.14 -1.88
CA LEU A 12 -9.08 19.08 -2.34
C LEU A 12 -8.27 20.35 -2.06
N GLN A 13 -8.60 21.08 -0.99
CA GLN A 13 -7.86 22.29 -0.58
C GLN A 13 -6.82 22.04 0.51
N LYS A 14 -6.96 20.98 1.30
CA LYS A 14 -6.05 20.64 2.39
C LYS A 14 -5.52 19.23 2.19
N PHE A 15 -4.20 19.12 2.13
CA PHE A 15 -3.49 17.86 2.01
C PHE A 15 -2.65 17.59 3.25
N ARG A 16 -2.61 16.32 3.66
CA ARG A 16 -1.67 15.81 4.66
C ARG A 16 -0.95 14.63 4.05
N VAL A 17 0.38 14.68 4.09
CA VAL A 17 1.24 13.63 3.56
C VAL A 17 1.86 12.90 4.73
N PHE A 18 1.81 11.57 4.69
CA PHE A 18 2.45 10.68 5.64
C PHE A 18 3.37 9.72 4.87
N HIS A 19 4.46 9.30 5.49
CA HIS A 19 5.33 8.26 4.93
C HIS A 19 5.01 6.92 5.60
N ILE A 20 4.53 5.96 4.79
CA ILE A 20 4.22 4.61 5.25
C ILE A 20 5.54 3.90 5.57
N GLY A 21 5.71 3.45 6.81
CA GLY A 21 6.94 2.80 7.28
C GLY A 21 8.11 3.73 7.58
N GLY A 22 7.88 5.06 7.60
CA GLY A 22 8.93 6.06 7.88
C GLY A 22 9.49 6.74 6.63
N GLU A 23 10.40 7.70 6.80
CA GLU A 23 10.86 8.62 5.74
C GLU A 23 11.61 7.95 4.58
N GLN A 24 12.13 6.73 4.76
CA GLN A 24 12.90 6.03 3.75
C GLN A 24 12.02 5.06 2.96
N VAL A 25 12.23 4.99 1.65
CA VAL A 25 11.57 4.00 0.79
C VAL A 25 12.40 2.71 0.81
N GLU A 26 11.99 1.72 1.60
CA GLU A 26 12.72 0.45 1.73
C GLU A 26 12.70 -0.40 0.45
N HIS A 27 11.59 -0.35 -0.30
CA HIS A 27 11.39 -1.13 -1.53
C HIS A 27 11.06 -0.22 -2.70
N SER A 28 12.09 0.36 -3.31
CA SER A 28 11.94 1.30 -4.43
C SER A 28 11.45 0.65 -5.73
N ASP A 29 11.52 -0.67 -5.84
CA ASP A 29 11.03 -1.49 -6.95
C ASP A 29 9.54 -1.88 -6.83
N ARG A 30 8.90 -1.63 -5.68
CA ARG A 30 7.49 -1.96 -5.43
C ARG A 30 6.61 -0.71 -5.45
N GLY A 31 5.50 -0.74 -6.18
CA GLY A 31 4.51 0.35 -6.22
C GLY A 31 3.16 -0.11 -5.68
N PHE A 32 2.47 0.72 -4.87
CA PHE A 32 1.10 0.43 -4.46
C PHE A 32 0.18 0.35 -5.68
N SER A 33 -0.56 -0.75 -5.82
CA SER A 33 -1.46 -1.03 -6.95
C SER A 33 -2.94 -1.05 -6.56
N ALA A 34 -3.25 -1.34 -5.29
CA ALA A 34 -4.61 -1.31 -4.75
C ALA A 34 -4.59 -1.15 -3.23
N PHE A 35 -5.69 -0.68 -2.65
CA PHE A 35 -5.92 -0.74 -1.21
C PHE A 35 -7.41 -0.74 -0.88
N ASP A 36 -7.76 -1.22 0.30
CA ASP A 36 -9.09 -1.06 0.90
C ASP A 36 -8.98 -0.89 2.42
N PHE A 37 -10.00 -0.30 3.04
CA PHE A 37 -10.09 -0.19 4.50
C PHE A 37 -10.53 -1.52 5.11
N ILE A 38 -9.88 -1.96 6.18
CA ILE A 38 -10.26 -3.19 6.87
C ILE A 38 -11.59 -2.97 7.61
N PRO A 39 -12.64 -3.78 7.34
CA PRO A 39 -13.94 -3.64 8.00
C PRO A 39 -13.85 -3.77 9.53
N GLY A 40 -14.72 -3.04 10.24
CA GLY A 40 -14.77 -3.08 11.70
C GLY A 40 -13.73 -2.21 12.42
N TYR A 41 -12.79 -1.58 11.70
CA TYR A 41 -11.76 -0.71 12.30
C TYR A 41 -12.03 0.80 12.15
N GLY A 42 -13.16 1.19 11.55
CA GLY A 42 -13.57 2.59 11.38
C GLY A 42 -12.59 3.39 10.52
N ASP A 43 -12.21 2.83 9.38
CA ASP A 43 -11.31 3.41 8.38
C ASP A 43 -9.92 3.78 8.93
N ARG A 44 -9.49 3.13 10.02
CA ARG A 44 -8.19 3.38 10.64
C ARG A 44 -7.08 2.47 10.13
N LEU A 45 -7.43 1.30 9.60
CA LEU A 45 -6.50 0.30 9.06
C LEU A 45 -6.73 0.08 7.58
N ILE A 46 -5.65 -0.02 6.83
CA ILE A 46 -5.62 -0.20 5.38
C ILE A 46 -4.91 -1.51 5.09
N ALA A 47 -5.52 -2.37 4.27
CA ALA A 47 -4.85 -3.46 3.59
C ALA A 47 -4.51 -2.99 2.17
N ALA A 48 -3.24 -3.13 1.76
CA ALA A 48 -2.79 -2.64 0.47
C ALA A 48 -1.96 -3.68 -0.27
N ILE A 49 -2.05 -3.64 -1.60
CA ILE A 49 -1.25 -4.43 -2.51
C ILE A 49 -0.17 -3.55 -3.12
N LYS A 50 1.03 -4.11 -3.26
CA LYS A 50 2.12 -3.54 -4.07
C LYS A 50 2.50 -4.50 -5.19
N SER A 51 2.76 -4.01 -6.39
CA SER A 51 3.34 -4.80 -7.48
C SER A 51 4.80 -4.41 -7.73
N LYS A 52 5.59 -5.37 -8.21
CA LYS A 52 6.95 -5.18 -8.72
C LYS A 52 7.00 -5.63 -10.18
N GLU A 53 7.42 -4.72 -11.04
CA GLU A 53 7.57 -4.94 -12.48
C GLU A 53 8.95 -4.39 -12.88
N VAL A 54 9.98 -5.24 -12.78
CA VAL A 54 11.37 -4.87 -13.10
C VAL A 54 11.85 -5.73 -14.27
N GLU A 55 12.42 -5.10 -15.28
CA GLU A 55 12.95 -5.78 -16.47
C GLU A 55 13.93 -6.90 -16.09
N GLY A 56 13.76 -8.07 -16.69
CA GLY A 56 14.59 -9.25 -16.39
C GLY A 56 14.25 -9.98 -15.08
N SER A 57 13.14 -9.63 -14.42
CA SER A 57 12.61 -10.37 -13.25
C SER A 57 11.15 -10.78 -13.45
N GLU A 58 10.74 -11.81 -12.72
CA GLU A 58 9.34 -12.21 -12.63
C GLU A 58 8.49 -11.08 -12.02
N VAL A 59 7.25 -10.97 -12.45
CA VAL A 59 6.28 -10.07 -11.82
C VAL A 59 5.95 -10.60 -10.42
N GLU A 60 5.89 -9.71 -9.44
CA GLU A 60 5.57 -10.07 -8.06
C GLU A 60 4.52 -9.12 -7.49
N SER A 61 3.70 -9.64 -6.57
CA SER A 61 2.80 -8.82 -5.76
C SER A 61 3.01 -9.09 -4.28
N TYR A 62 2.71 -8.09 -3.46
CA TYR A 62 2.90 -8.11 -2.01
C TYR A 62 1.68 -7.52 -1.33
N ILE A 63 1.29 -8.05 -0.17
CA ILE A 63 0.26 -7.47 0.70
C ILE A 63 0.90 -6.90 1.96
N THR A 64 0.42 -5.75 2.42
CA THR A 64 0.85 -5.10 3.68
C THR A 64 -0.37 -4.52 4.40
N VAL A 65 -0.25 -4.33 5.71
CA VAL A 65 -1.25 -3.63 6.51
C VAL A 65 -0.59 -2.48 7.26
N PHE A 66 -1.18 -1.30 7.19
CA PHE A 66 -0.74 -0.12 7.92
C PHE A 66 -1.94 0.70 8.37
N ASN A 67 -1.75 1.54 9.39
CA ASN A 67 -2.79 2.47 9.82
C ASN A 67 -2.77 3.77 9.01
N THR A 68 -3.80 4.59 9.15
CA THR A 68 -3.87 5.85 8.37
C THR A 68 -2.80 6.87 8.73
N ASN A 69 -1.99 6.69 9.77
CA ASN A 69 -0.85 7.57 10.06
C ASN A 69 0.45 7.08 9.42
N GLY A 70 0.41 5.97 8.66
CA GLY A 70 1.56 5.38 8.00
C GLY A 70 2.32 4.37 8.85
N GLU A 71 1.83 4.02 10.05
CA GLU A 71 2.47 3.00 10.89
C GLU A 71 2.15 1.61 10.33
N VAL A 72 3.19 0.89 9.93
CA VAL A 72 3.08 -0.47 9.39
C VAL A 72 2.80 -1.45 10.54
N LEU A 73 1.75 -2.25 10.37
CA LEU A 73 1.33 -3.31 11.30
C LEU A 73 1.71 -4.70 10.78
N MET A 74 1.83 -4.84 9.47
CA MET A 74 2.30 -6.05 8.79
C MET A 74 3.19 -5.65 7.62
N ASP A 75 4.46 -6.05 7.68
CA ASP A 75 5.42 -5.86 6.60
C ASP A 75 4.97 -6.58 5.32
N ASP A 76 5.54 -6.20 4.18
CA ASP A 76 5.22 -6.78 2.87
C ASP A 76 5.33 -8.32 2.89
N GLN A 77 4.20 -9.00 2.67
CA GLN A 77 4.14 -10.45 2.47
C GLN A 77 3.96 -10.73 0.98
N LYS A 78 4.87 -11.50 0.38
CA LYS A 78 4.77 -11.87 -1.04
C LYS A 78 3.53 -12.74 -1.27
N LEU A 79 2.77 -12.42 -2.31
CA LEU A 79 1.65 -13.22 -2.81
C LEU A 79 2.15 -14.22 -3.85
N ASP A 80 1.57 -15.41 -3.83
CA ASP A 80 1.94 -16.50 -4.74
C ASP A 80 1.48 -16.24 -6.19
N GLY A 81 2.13 -16.96 -7.12
CA GLY A 81 1.71 -17.05 -8.52
C GLY A 81 2.44 -16.13 -9.49
N ASN A 82 3.35 -15.27 -9.02
CA ASN A 82 4.09 -14.30 -9.87
C ASN A 82 3.16 -13.47 -10.77
N TYR A 83 1.98 -13.12 -10.25
CA TYR A 83 1.00 -12.29 -10.92
C TYR A 83 1.04 -10.86 -10.40
N LYS A 84 0.55 -9.95 -11.23
CA LYS A 84 0.20 -8.61 -10.80
C LYS A 84 -1.24 -8.61 -10.28
N PHE A 85 -1.41 -8.37 -8.99
CA PHE A 85 -2.71 -8.10 -8.40
C PHE A 85 -2.92 -6.58 -8.29
N GLU A 86 -4.03 -6.10 -8.85
CA GLU A 86 -4.41 -4.67 -8.90
C GLU A 86 -5.76 -4.39 -8.25
N GLY A 87 -6.26 -5.33 -7.44
CA GLY A 87 -7.52 -5.19 -6.73
C GLY A 87 -7.50 -5.96 -5.42
N ILE A 88 -8.13 -5.38 -4.41
CA ILE A 88 -8.42 -6.02 -3.11
C ILE A 88 -9.81 -5.56 -2.68
N TYR A 89 -10.60 -6.49 -2.13
CA TYR A 89 -11.94 -6.21 -1.60
C TYR A 89 -12.30 -7.26 -0.55
N PHE A 90 -13.06 -6.86 0.46
CA PHE A 90 -13.59 -7.75 1.50
C PHE A 90 -14.99 -8.24 1.11
N ILE A 91 -15.12 -9.55 0.82
CA ILE A 91 -16.39 -10.23 0.44
C ILE A 91 -17.17 -10.78 1.62
#